data_AF-A0A9D5CEH3-F1
#
_entry.id   AF-A0A9D5CEH3-F1
#
_cell.length_a   1.000
_cell.length_b   1.000
_cell.length_c   1.000
_cell.angle_alpha   90.00
_cell.angle_beta   90.00
_cell.angle_gamma   90.00
#
_symmetry.space_group_name_H-M   'P 1'
#
loop_
_entity.id
_entity.type
_entity.pdbx_description
1 polymer ?
#
loop_
_entity_poly.entity_id
_entity_poly.type
_entity_poly.pdbx_seq_one_letter_code
_entity_poly.pdbx_strand_id
1 'polypeptide(L)'
;MASLATLAAVQPVTVKGLAGSSITGTKLSVRPSSSRRITATRSRGAVVAKYGEKSVYFDLEDLGNTTGQWDVYGSDGPSPYNPLQSKFFETFAAPFTKRGLLLKFLILGGGFTIGYLGSTVSGDILPIKKGPQLPPQPGPRGKI
;
A
#
# COMPACT_ATOMS: atom_id res chain seq x y z
N MET A 1 -3.23 -38.64 33.00
CA MET A 1 -2.67 -37.27 33.14
C MET A 1 -1.19 -37.32 32.82
N ALA A 2 -0.81 -36.98 31.58
CA ALA A 2 0.57 -36.72 31.18
C ALA A 2 0.50 -35.85 29.91
N SER A 3 0.82 -34.56 30.04
CA SER A 3 0.89 -33.62 28.91
C SER A 3 2.35 -33.51 28.48
N LEU A 4 2.64 -33.89 27.24
CA LEU A 4 3.94 -33.69 26.59
C LEU A 4 4.03 -32.23 26.13
N ALA A 5 4.82 -31.43 26.83
CA ALA A 5 5.12 -30.06 26.41
C ALA A 5 6.03 -30.08 25.18
N THR A 6 5.48 -29.68 24.04
CA THR A 6 6.22 -29.49 22.78
C THR A 6 7.00 -28.17 22.86
N LEU A 7 8.32 -28.23 23.00
CA LEU A 7 9.21 -27.06 22.86
C LEU A 7 9.40 -26.77 21.36
N ALA A 8 8.69 -25.77 20.84
CA ALA A 8 8.95 -25.24 19.50
C ALA A 8 10.27 -24.44 19.52
N ALA A 9 11.36 -25.07 19.09
CA ALA A 9 12.59 -24.37 18.78
C ALA A 9 12.38 -23.52 17.52
N VAL A 10 12.23 -22.20 17.68
CA VAL A 10 12.28 -21.26 16.56
C VAL A 10 13.69 -21.33 15.97
N GLN A 11 13.84 -22.01 14.83
CA GLN A 11 15.08 -21.97 14.08
C GLN A 11 15.25 -20.57 13.50
N PRO A 12 16.43 -19.94 13.65
CA PRO A 12 16.70 -18.69 12.94
C PRO A 12 16.61 -18.98 11.44
N VAL A 13 15.75 -18.25 10.75
CA VAL A 13 15.69 -18.28 9.28
C VAL A 13 17.06 -17.86 8.78
N THR A 14 17.83 -18.84 8.30
CA THR A 14 19.04 -18.60 7.52
C THR A 14 18.62 -17.82 6.28
N VAL A 15 18.76 -16.50 6.31
CA VAL A 15 18.57 -15.65 5.13
C VAL A 15 19.69 -16.01 4.17
N LYS A 16 19.41 -16.96 3.29
CA LYS A 16 20.33 -17.47 2.29
C LYS A 16 20.39 -16.46 1.15
N GLY A 17 21.08 -15.34 1.36
CA GLY A 17 21.26 -14.36 0.30
C GLY A 17 21.51 -12.94 0.77
N LEU A 18 22.70 -12.68 1.31
CA LEU A 18 23.35 -11.37 1.18
C LEU A 18 24.88 -11.44 1.42
N ALA A 19 25.46 -12.64 1.46
CA ALA A 19 26.90 -12.84 1.48
C ALA A 19 27.34 -13.24 0.07
N GLY A 20 27.47 -12.26 -0.84
CA GLY A 20 27.92 -12.55 -2.20
C GLY A 20 27.76 -11.45 -3.24
N SER A 21 27.13 -10.33 -2.92
CA SER A 21 27.00 -9.21 -3.87
C SER A 21 28.37 -8.59 -4.14
N SER A 22 28.87 -8.68 -5.38
CA SER A 22 30.06 -7.96 -5.83
C SER A 22 29.65 -6.84 -6.77
N ILE A 23 30.05 -5.61 -6.48
CA ILE A 23 30.22 -4.60 -7.53
C ILE A 23 31.64 -4.83 -8.08
N THR A 24 31.81 -5.03 -9.38
CA THR A 24 33.12 -5.21 -10.07
C THR A 24 33.92 -6.50 -9.81
N GLY A 25 33.29 -7.60 -9.36
CA GLY A 25 33.92 -8.93 -9.35
C GLY A 25 34.84 -9.23 -8.17
N THR A 26 35.05 -8.27 -7.26
CA THR A 26 35.78 -8.49 -6.00
C THR A 26 34.79 -8.92 -4.91
N LYS A 27 34.94 -10.14 -4.38
CA LYS A 27 34.10 -10.63 -3.27
C LYS A 27 34.51 -9.95 -1.97
N LEU A 28 33.58 -9.26 -1.32
CA LEU A 28 33.81 -8.68 0.01
C LEU A 28 33.85 -9.79 1.06
N SER A 29 34.98 -9.94 1.74
CA SER A 29 35.14 -10.83 2.89
C SER A 29 34.36 -10.26 4.08
N VAL A 30 33.20 -10.84 4.38
CA VAL A 30 32.45 -10.50 5.60
C VAL A 30 32.98 -11.38 6.73
N ARG A 31 33.69 -10.76 7.67
CA ARG A 31 34.13 -11.41 8.90
C ARG A 31 32.89 -11.90 9.66
N PRO A 32 32.76 -13.19 9.99
CA PRO A 32 31.67 -13.65 10.82
C PRO A 32 31.78 -12.98 12.18
N SER A 33 30.73 -12.26 12.57
CA SER A 33 30.65 -11.65 13.90
C SER A 33 30.64 -12.76 14.94
N SER A 34 31.73 -12.92 15.69
CA SER A 34 31.74 -13.79 16.86
C SER A 34 30.97 -13.09 17.97
N SER A 35 29.65 -13.26 17.97
CA SER A 35 28.83 -12.87 19.12
C SER A 35 29.23 -13.76 20.30
N ARG A 36 29.99 -13.21 21.24
CA ARG A 36 30.19 -13.81 22.57
C ARG A 36 28.81 -13.88 23.22
N ARG A 37 28.26 -15.09 23.36
CA ARG A 37 27.10 -15.29 24.23
C ARG A 37 27.54 -15.04 25.65
N ILE A 38 27.24 -13.85 26.16
CA ILE A 38 27.26 -13.59 27.59
C ILE A 38 26.12 -14.43 28.17
N THR A 39 26.46 -15.55 28.79
CA THR A 39 25.53 -16.30 29.64
C THR A 39 25.30 -15.50 30.90
N ALA A 40 24.45 -14.47 30.81
CA ALA A 40 23.89 -13.84 31.98
C ALA A 40 22.98 -14.86 32.66
N THR A 41 23.40 -15.36 33.83
CA THR A 41 22.54 -16.06 34.78
C THR A 41 21.51 -15.08 35.32
N ARG A 42 20.49 -14.79 34.50
CA ARG A 42 19.31 -14.04 34.96
C ARG A 42 18.43 -15.02 35.73
N SER A 43 18.27 -14.76 37.03
CA SER A 43 17.24 -15.38 37.86
C SER A 43 15.92 -15.35 37.09
N ARG A 44 15.35 -16.54 36.83
CA ARG A 44 14.13 -16.71 36.04
C ARG A 44 12.91 -16.25 36.84
N GLY A 45 12.71 -14.94 36.89
CA GLY A 45 11.38 -14.36 36.82
C GLY A 45 11.26 -13.77 35.43
N ALA A 46 10.48 -14.38 34.54
CA ALA A 46 10.06 -13.67 33.34
C ALA A 46 9.17 -12.52 33.84
N VAL A 47 9.71 -11.30 33.86
CA VAL A 47 8.91 -10.11 34.14
C VAL A 47 8.07 -9.89 32.88
N VAL A 48 6.91 -10.55 32.86
CA VAL A 48 5.88 -10.38 31.84
C VAL A 48 5.03 -9.22 32.34
N ALA A 49 5.24 -8.05 31.77
CA ALA A 49 4.40 -6.89 32.03
C ALA A 49 3.61 -6.61 30.75
N LYS A 50 2.29 -6.55 30.88
CA LYS A 50 1.40 -6.28 29.75
C LYS A 50 1.31 -4.78 29.50
N TYR A 51 1.09 -4.41 28.24
CA TYR A 51 0.78 -3.03 27.88
C TYR A 51 -0.38 -2.49 28.72
N GLY A 52 -0.16 -1.37 29.43
CA GLY A 52 -1.17 -0.70 30.24
C GLY A 52 -1.13 -1.01 31.75
N GLU A 53 -0.27 -1.93 32.23
CA GLU A 53 -0.12 -2.20 33.66
C GLU A 53 0.89 -1.23 34.32
N LYS A 54 0.52 -0.56 35.43
CA LYS A 54 1.42 0.24 36.30
C LYS A 54 2.46 1.10 35.53
N SER A 55 2.00 1.91 34.58
CA SER A 55 2.85 2.78 33.74
C SER A 55 3.84 2.04 32.83
N VAL A 56 3.60 0.76 32.54
CA VAL A 56 4.31 -0.01 31.51
C VAL A 56 3.57 0.17 30.18
N TYR A 57 4.17 0.95 29.29
CA TYR A 57 3.66 1.24 27.94
C TYR A 57 4.47 0.53 26.85
N PHE A 58 5.26 -0.47 27.24
CA PHE A 58 6.15 -1.19 26.35
C PHE A 58 5.99 -2.69 26.58
N ASP A 59 5.47 -3.36 25.56
CA ASP A 59 5.17 -4.78 25.54
C ASP A 59 5.79 -5.42 24.29
N LEU A 60 6.55 -6.49 24.48
CA LEU A 60 7.20 -7.24 23.37
C LEU A 60 6.25 -8.26 22.74
N GLU A 61 5.20 -8.66 23.44
CA GLU A 61 4.18 -9.58 22.93
C GLU A 61 3.09 -8.81 22.16
N ASP A 62 2.78 -7.57 22.58
CA ASP A 62 1.83 -6.68 21.93
C ASP A 62 2.49 -5.41 21.38
N LEU A 63 3.14 -5.58 20.22
CA LEU A 63 3.75 -4.47 19.49
C LEU A 63 2.72 -3.49 18.93
N GLY A 64 1.49 -3.92 18.67
CA GLY A 64 0.43 -3.06 18.12
C GLY A 64 0.12 -1.93 19.09
N ASN A 65 -0.13 -2.27 20.36
CA ASN A 65 -0.38 -1.27 21.40
C ASN A 65 0.88 -0.45 21.76
N THR A 66 2.06 -1.08 21.75
CA THR A 66 3.34 -0.39 22.03
C THR A 66 3.71 0.64 20.96
N THR A 67 3.42 0.35 19.69
CA THR A 67 3.74 1.25 18.57
C THR A 67 2.61 2.23 18.24
N GLY A 68 1.49 2.16 18.95
CA GLY A 68 0.34 3.04 18.73
C GLY A 68 -0.45 2.71 17.46
N GLN A 69 -0.51 1.43 17.09
CA GLN A 69 -1.31 0.94 15.97
C GLN A 69 -2.81 0.89 16.34
N TRP A 70 -3.37 2.06 16.66
CA TRP A 70 -4.77 2.22 17.02
C TRP A 70 -5.56 2.84 15.88
N ASP A 71 -6.71 2.24 15.57
CA ASP A 71 -7.71 2.90 14.77
C ASP A 71 -8.53 3.84 15.67
N VAL A 72 -8.14 5.11 15.71
CA VAL A 72 -8.75 6.13 16.58
C VAL A 72 -10.21 6.41 16.19
N TYR A 73 -10.61 6.09 14.95
CA TYR A 73 -11.92 6.43 14.40
C TYR A 73 -12.72 5.21 13.91
N GLY A 74 -12.16 4.00 14.04
CA GLY A 74 -12.82 2.76 13.71
C GLY A 74 -14.05 2.51 14.58
N SER A 75 -15.12 2.01 13.97
CA SER A 75 -16.33 1.59 14.67
C SER A 75 -16.76 0.23 14.14
N ASP A 76 -16.91 -0.73 15.05
CA ASP A 76 -17.31 -2.11 14.75
C ASP A 76 -18.84 -2.26 14.58
N GLY A 77 -19.55 -1.14 14.38
CA GLY A 77 -20.98 -1.14 14.14
C GLY A 77 -21.35 -1.89 12.85
N PRO A 78 -22.52 -2.56 12.82
CA PRO A 78 -23.01 -3.16 11.58
C PRO A 78 -23.29 -2.09 10.53
N SER A 79 -23.43 -2.52 9.26
CA SER A 79 -23.74 -1.63 8.14
C SER A 79 -24.92 -0.70 8.46
N PRO A 80 -24.75 0.63 8.35
CA PRO A 80 -25.81 1.59 8.66
C PRO A 80 -26.91 1.65 7.57
N TYR A 81 -26.70 0.96 6.45
CA TYR A 81 -27.58 1.00 5.28
C TYR A 81 -28.63 -0.10 5.29
N ASN A 82 -29.74 0.17 4.60
CA ASN A 82 -30.79 -0.83 4.37
C ASN A 82 -30.22 -2.04 3.60
N PRO A 83 -30.45 -3.29 4.04
CA PRO A 83 -29.98 -4.49 3.35
C PRO A 83 -30.32 -4.57 1.86
N LEU A 84 -31.50 -4.07 1.44
CA LEU A 84 -31.88 -4.02 0.03
C LEU A 84 -30.97 -3.10 -0.78
N GLN A 85 -30.62 -1.94 -0.21
CA GLN A 85 -29.69 -1.00 -0.82
C GLN A 85 -28.29 -1.61 -0.91
N SER A 86 -27.83 -2.28 0.14
CA SER A 86 -26.54 -2.97 0.14
C SER A 86 -26.47 -4.03 -0.96
N LYS A 87 -27.51 -4.85 -1.11
CA LYS A 87 -27.57 -5.90 -2.14
C LYS A 87 -27.59 -5.34 -3.56
N PHE A 88 -28.25 -4.21 -3.77
CA PHE A 88 -28.22 -3.50 -5.05
C PHE A 88 -26.79 -3.12 -5.44
N PHE A 89 -26.08 -2.39 -4.57
CA PHE A 89 -24.71 -1.95 -4.89
C PHE A 89 -23.72 -3.11 -4.98
N GLU A 90 -23.87 -4.13 -4.13
CA GLU A 90 -23.06 -5.34 -4.20
C GLU A 90 -23.15 -5.99 -5.60
N THR A 91 -24.36 -6.06 -6.17
CA THR A 91 -24.59 -6.71 -7.46
C THR A 91 -24.15 -5.84 -8.64
N PHE A 92 -24.51 -4.56 -8.66
CA PHE A 92 -24.23 -3.67 -9.78
C PHE A 92 -22.78 -3.17 -9.83
N ALA A 93 -22.15 -2.98 -8.67
CA ALA A 93 -20.74 -2.58 -8.62
C ALA A 93 -19.78 -3.77 -8.79
N ALA A 94 -20.25 -5.02 -8.64
CA ALA A 94 -19.40 -6.22 -8.70
C ALA A 94 -18.45 -6.27 -9.91
N PRO A 95 -18.88 -5.97 -11.16
CA PRO A 95 -17.99 -6.00 -12.32
C PRO A 95 -16.83 -5.00 -12.22
N PHE A 96 -17.02 -3.89 -11.52
CA PHE A 96 -16.03 -2.81 -11.36
C PHE A 96 -15.10 -2.99 -10.16
N THR A 97 -15.29 -4.03 -9.34
CA THR A 97 -14.46 -4.25 -8.13
C THR A 97 -13.04 -4.74 -8.43
N LYS A 98 -12.83 -5.39 -9.58
CA LYS A 98 -11.52 -5.93 -9.95
C LYS A 98 -10.65 -4.79 -10.46
N ARG A 99 -9.77 -4.28 -9.59
CA ARG A 99 -8.80 -3.19 -9.87
C ARG A 99 -8.15 -3.23 -11.26
N GLY A 100 -7.68 -4.40 -11.71
CA GLY A 100 -7.07 -4.53 -13.05
C GLY A 100 -8.06 -4.37 -14.21
N LEU A 101 -9.29 -4.88 -14.07
CA LEU A 101 -10.35 -4.72 -15.07
C LEU A 101 -10.89 -3.29 -15.06
N LEU A 102 -11.08 -2.70 -13.88
CA LEU A 102 -11.50 -1.31 -13.71
C LEU A 102 -10.51 -0.35 -14.38
N LEU A 103 -9.21 -0.52 -14.15
CA LEU A 103 -8.19 0.33 -14.76
C LEU A 103 -8.23 0.25 -16.29
N LYS A 104 -8.33 -0.97 -16.85
CA LYS A 104 -8.43 -1.17 -18.30
C LYS A 104 -9.70 -0.54 -18.86
N PHE A 105 -10.84 -0.76 -18.20
CA PHE A 105 -12.10 -0.15 -18.59
C PHE A 105 -12.02 1.38 -18.58
N LEU A 106 -11.39 1.98 -17.57
CA LEU A 106 -11.30 3.43 -17.45
C LEU A 106 -10.35 4.04 -18.48
N ILE A 107 -9.19 3.43 -18.73
CA ILE A 107 -8.24 3.92 -19.73
C ILE A 107 -8.80 3.75 -21.14
N LEU A 108 -9.31 2.56 -21.49
CA LEU A 108 -9.83 2.32 -22.84
C LEU A 108 -11.14 3.06 -23.06
N GLY A 109 -12.10 2.91 -22.15
CA GLY A 109 -13.40 3.56 -22.24
C GLY A 109 -13.29 5.07 -22.12
N GLY A 110 -12.66 5.57 -21.06
CA GLY A 110 -12.48 7.01 -20.83
C GLY A 110 -11.62 7.67 -21.91
N GLY A 111 -10.50 7.03 -22.30
CA GLY A 111 -9.66 7.52 -23.39
C GLY A 111 -10.40 7.58 -24.72
N PHE A 112 -11.17 6.54 -25.05
CA PHE A 112 -12.03 6.53 -26.23
C PHE A 112 -13.11 7.61 -26.17
N THR A 113 -13.80 7.77 -25.04
CA THR A 113 -14.83 8.81 -24.88
C THR A 113 -14.25 10.21 -25.05
N ILE A 114 -13.07 10.50 -24.48
CA ILE A 114 -12.41 11.80 -24.66
C ILE A 114 -12.04 12.02 -26.14
N GLY A 115 -11.45 11.02 -26.81
CA GLY A 115 -11.12 11.12 -28.23
C GLY A 115 -12.37 11.31 -29.11
N TYR A 116 -13.43 10.56 -28.83
CA TYR A 116 -14.69 10.63 -29.55
C TYR A 116 -15.36 12.00 -29.38
N LEU A 117 -15.51 12.48 -28.15
CA LEU A 117 -16.10 13.79 -27.89
C LEU A 117 -15.23 14.91 -28.46
N GLY A 118 -13.90 14.83 -28.32
CA GLY A 118 -12.97 15.82 -28.88
C GLY A 118 -13.01 15.90 -30.41
N SER A 119 -13.38 14.82 -31.09
CA SER A 119 -13.49 14.78 -32.56
C SER A 119 -14.87 15.15 -33.09
N THR A 120 -15.94 14.81 -32.37
CA THR A 120 -17.33 14.99 -32.81
C THR A 120 -17.99 16.27 -32.29
N VAL A 121 -17.36 16.97 -31.37
CA VAL A 121 -17.85 18.25 -30.86
C VAL A 121 -18.01 19.30 -31.97
N SER A 122 -19.18 19.95 -31.98
CA SER A 122 -19.47 21.01 -32.94
C SER A 122 -18.52 22.20 -32.79
N GLY A 123 -18.16 22.83 -33.91
CA GLY A 123 -17.37 24.06 -33.95
C GLY A 123 -18.09 25.26 -33.31
N ASP A 124 -19.39 25.15 -33.04
CA ASP A 124 -20.15 26.15 -32.29
C ASP A 124 -19.96 26.02 -30.78
N ILE A 125 -19.64 24.81 -30.29
CA ILE A 125 -19.33 24.55 -28.87
C ILE A 125 -17.84 24.81 -28.61
N LEU A 126 -16.97 24.31 -29.48
CA LEU A 126 -15.53 24.54 -29.42
C LEU A 126 -15.07 25.35 -30.64
N PRO A 127 -14.88 26.68 -30.50
CA PRO A 127 -14.47 27.55 -31.60
C PRO A 127 -13.16 27.14 -32.26
N ILE A 128 -12.26 26.51 -31.50
CA ILE A 128 -10.98 26.01 -32.01
C ILE A 128 -11.18 24.94 -33.11
N LYS A 129 -12.32 24.23 -33.13
CA LYS A 129 -12.66 23.29 -34.20
C LYS A 129 -13.09 23.96 -35.49
N LYS A 130 -13.67 25.16 -35.42
CA LYS A 130 -14.08 25.98 -36.58
C LYS A 130 -12.89 26.69 -37.22
N GLY A 131 -11.90 27.05 -36.41
CA GLY A 131 -10.70 27.77 -36.84
C GLY A 131 -10.93 29.28 -37.03
N PRO A 132 -9.86 30.03 -37.31
CA PRO A 132 -9.96 31.47 -37.56
C PRO A 132 -10.67 31.74 -38.88
N GLN A 133 -11.67 32.62 -38.86
CA GLN A 133 -12.40 33.03 -40.06
C GLN A 133 -11.86 34.33 -40.70
N LEU A 134 -11.10 35.10 -39.93
CA LEU A 134 -10.52 36.37 -40.36
C LEU A 134 -9.05 36.19 -40.76
N PRO A 135 -8.52 37.03 -41.66
CA PRO A 135 -7.10 37.02 -41.97
C PRO A 135 -6.28 37.29 -40.70
N PRO A 136 -5.14 36.61 -40.53
CA PRO A 136 -4.30 36.80 -39.36
C PRO A 136 -3.74 38.22 -39.32
N GLN A 137 -3.60 38.78 -38.12
CA GLN A 137 -2.86 40.03 -37.96
C GLN A 137 -1.37 39.77 -38.17
N PRO A 138 -0.68 40.55 -39.02
CA PRO A 138 0.75 40.38 -39.24
C PRO A 138 1.51 40.72 -37.95
N GLY A 139 2.54 39.92 -37.66
CA GLY A 139 3.46 40.18 -36.55
C GLY A 139 4.33 41.43 -36.78
N PRO A 140 5.22 41.75 -35.83
CA PRO A 140 6.16 42.86 -35.98
C PRO A 140 6.97 42.74 -37.28
N ARG A 141 7.44 43.86 -37.82
CA ARG A 141 8.14 43.91 -39.13
C ARG A 141 7.38 43.23 -40.28
N GLY A 142 6.06 43.17 -40.19
CA GLY A 142 5.17 42.59 -41.20
C GLY A 142 5.16 41.06 -41.25
N LYS A 143 5.92 40.34 -40.40
CA LYS A 143 5.98 38.86 -40.39
C LYS A 143 6.83 38.22 -39.27
N ILE A 144 7.63 38.98 -38.50
CA ILE A 144 8.60 38.48 -37.50
C ILE A 144 8.22 38.97 -36.10
#